data_AF-A0A6G2VHI0-F1
#
_entry.id   AF-A0A6G2VHI0-F1
#
_cell.length_a   1.000
_cell.length_b   1.000
_cell.length_c   1.000
_cell.angle_alpha   90.00
_cell.angle_beta   90.00
_cell.angle_gamma   90.00
#
_symmetry.space_group_name_H-M   'P 1'
#
loop_
_entity.id
_entity.type
_entity.pdbx_description
1 polymer ?
#
loop_
_entity_poly.entity_id
_entity_poly.type
_entity_poly.pdbx_seq_one_letter_code
_entity_poly.pdbx_strand_id
1 'polypeptide(L)'
;RRDRHWEDAPILQAERSAAARAGGDAADPFWELVRDQDVTAVAATLGVTDEPSVAAVVPALAAWHERRQAGAAADGWRHRVTWEPLAPAAAPALGGHWLAVVPAGDDPWTTVVLAGLTDHGLTVDTLTAPATAGRTELAGLLTGRGAADGVLSLLAPGTEPAVTAALVQALGDAGITAPLWCVTRDAVAHGPAAAVTGLAQAPVWGLGRVAALEHPDRWGGLVDLPAETGPQTVARLAALLGDPGGEDQVVIRESGAYGRRLEHAPARAGAPWKPSGTVLVTGATGA
;
A
#
# COMPACT_ATOMS: atom_id res chain seq x y z
N ARG A 1 34.99 2.69 -8.58
CA ARG A 1 35.18 1.77 -7.42
C ARG A 1 33.90 1.90 -6.60
N ARG A 2 32.98 0.93 -6.73
CA ARG A 2 31.65 0.97 -6.08
C ARG A 2 31.77 0.13 -4.81
N ASP A 3 31.89 0.79 -3.67
CA ASP A 3 31.88 0.10 -2.38
C ASP A 3 30.42 -0.06 -1.94
N ARG A 4 30.01 -1.32 -1.74
CA ARG A 4 28.67 -1.70 -1.26
C ARG A 4 28.62 -1.40 0.23
N HIS A 5 27.68 -0.56 0.67
CA HIS A 5 27.60 -0.07 2.04
C HIS A 5 26.46 -0.67 2.87
N TRP A 6 25.86 -1.78 2.44
CA TRP A 6 24.65 -2.33 3.06
C TRP A 6 24.85 -3.64 3.83
N GLU A 7 26.07 -4.17 3.92
CA GLU A 7 26.30 -5.49 4.57
C GLU A 7 26.34 -5.43 6.11
N ASP A 8 26.43 -4.24 6.74
CA ASP A 8 26.61 -4.09 8.19
C ASP A 8 25.44 -3.38 8.92
N ALA A 9 24.20 -3.56 8.46
CA ALA A 9 23.03 -3.11 9.23
C ALA A 9 22.58 -4.21 10.22
N PRO A 10 22.51 -3.93 11.55
CA PRO A 10 22.17 -4.94 12.55
C PRO A 10 20.77 -5.55 12.37
N ILE A 11 19.85 -4.83 11.69
CA ILE A 11 18.49 -5.28 11.37
C ILE A 11 18.53 -6.35 10.26
N LEU A 12 19.33 -6.16 9.20
CA LEU A 12 19.50 -7.16 8.13
C LEU A 12 20.24 -8.41 8.62
N GLN A 13 21.16 -8.27 9.58
CA GLN A 13 21.79 -9.41 10.25
C GLN A 13 20.83 -10.16 11.17
N ALA A 14 19.95 -9.47 11.90
CA ALA A 14 18.92 -10.09 12.73
C ALA A 14 17.86 -10.83 11.89
N GLU A 15 17.45 -10.25 10.75
CA GLU A 15 16.51 -10.86 9.80
C GLU A 15 17.13 -12.06 9.07
N ARG A 16 18.39 -11.98 8.62
CA ARG A 16 19.12 -13.16 8.10
C ARG A 16 19.29 -14.23 9.16
N SER A 17 19.56 -13.87 10.41
CA SER A 17 19.71 -14.83 11.51
C SER A 17 18.38 -15.48 11.88
N ALA A 18 17.26 -14.76 11.79
CA ALA A 18 15.93 -15.30 12.02
C ALA A 18 15.45 -16.18 10.84
N ALA A 19 15.68 -15.75 9.60
CA ALA A 19 15.41 -16.52 8.39
C ALA A 19 16.31 -17.76 8.27
N ALA A 20 17.59 -17.68 8.65
CA ALA A 20 18.50 -18.82 8.70
C ALA A 20 18.13 -19.81 9.82
N ARG A 21 17.60 -19.33 10.97
CA ARG A 21 17.05 -20.20 12.03
C ARG A 21 15.72 -20.85 11.62
N ALA A 22 14.90 -20.17 10.83
CA ALA A 22 13.64 -20.73 10.31
C ALA A 22 13.89 -21.73 9.16
N GLY A 23 14.91 -21.50 8.33
CA GLY A 23 15.32 -22.40 7.25
C GLY A 23 16.19 -23.59 7.70
N GLY A 24 16.93 -23.46 8.81
CA GLY A 24 17.81 -24.52 9.33
C GLY A 24 17.06 -25.70 9.98
N ASP A 25 15.87 -25.47 10.52
CA ASP A 25 15.04 -26.50 11.20
C ASP A 25 14.36 -27.47 10.20
N ALA A 26 14.19 -27.05 8.94
CA ALA A 26 13.55 -27.86 7.89
C ALA A 26 14.50 -28.87 7.21
N ALA A 27 15.82 -28.71 7.41
CA ALA A 27 16.87 -29.56 6.84
C ALA A 27 17.66 -30.32 7.90
N ASP A 28 17.14 -30.41 9.13
CA ASP A 28 17.74 -31.23 10.19
C ASP A 28 17.38 -32.71 9.96
N PRO A 29 18.37 -33.60 9.73
CA PRO A 29 18.14 -35.03 9.52
C PRO A 29 17.34 -35.70 10.66
N PHE A 30 17.40 -35.15 11.87
CA PHE A 30 16.61 -35.64 13.00
C PHE A 30 15.10 -35.58 12.73
N TRP A 31 14.62 -34.48 12.16
CA TRP A 31 13.18 -34.28 11.91
C TRP A 31 12.66 -35.15 10.77
N GLU A 32 13.53 -35.60 9.86
CA GLU A 32 13.19 -36.62 8.87
C GLU A 32 12.87 -37.95 9.54
N LEU A 33 13.73 -38.40 10.48
CA LEU A 33 13.51 -39.63 11.25
C LEU A 33 12.23 -39.57 12.10
N VAL A 34 11.97 -38.42 12.72
CA VAL A 34 10.73 -38.20 13.51
C VAL A 34 9.49 -38.23 12.61
N ARG A 35 9.56 -37.69 11.40
CA ARG A 35 8.45 -37.67 10.43
C ARG A 35 8.16 -39.05 9.84
N ASP A 36 9.22 -39.79 9.53
CA ASP A 36 9.15 -41.18 9.06
C ASP A 36 8.77 -42.17 10.18
N GLN A 37 8.69 -41.67 11.41
CA GLN A 37 8.41 -42.43 12.63
C GLN A 37 9.40 -43.59 12.87
N ASP A 38 10.67 -43.39 12.49
CA ASP A 38 11.75 -44.35 12.74
C ASP A 38 12.17 -44.29 14.23
N VAL A 39 11.41 -44.98 15.08
CA VAL A 39 11.63 -45.00 16.53
C VAL A 39 13.05 -45.44 16.89
N THR A 40 13.60 -46.44 16.19
CA THR A 40 14.92 -46.99 16.47
C THR A 40 16.02 -45.97 16.13
N ALA A 41 15.93 -45.32 14.96
CA ALA A 41 16.89 -44.28 14.58
C ALA A 41 16.76 -43.01 15.46
N VAL A 42 15.54 -42.63 15.84
CA VAL A 42 15.30 -41.53 16.80
C VAL A 42 15.88 -41.86 18.17
N ALA A 43 15.66 -43.07 18.69
CA ALA A 43 16.21 -43.52 19.98
C ALA A 43 17.75 -43.54 19.97
N ALA A 44 18.35 -44.02 18.89
CA ALA A 44 19.81 -43.99 18.69
C ALA A 44 20.36 -42.56 18.65
N THR A 45 19.68 -41.64 17.94
CA THR A 45 20.07 -40.23 17.83
C THR A 45 19.98 -39.52 19.18
N LEU A 46 18.97 -39.85 20.01
CA LEU A 46 18.78 -39.29 21.35
C LEU A 46 19.61 -39.99 22.43
N GLY A 47 20.26 -41.12 22.13
CA GLY A 47 21.02 -41.92 23.10
C GLY A 47 20.14 -42.62 24.15
N VAL A 48 18.88 -42.90 23.81
CA VAL A 48 17.89 -43.53 24.71
C VAL A 48 17.78 -45.02 24.38
N THR A 49 17.94 -45.88 25.38
CA THR A 49 17.85 -47.34 25.20
C THR A 49 16.43 -47.90 25.34
N ASP A 50 15.52 -47.11 25.92
CA ASP A 50 14.12 -47.49 26.14
C ASP A 50 13.25 -47.06 24.93
N GLU A 51 13.31 -47.85 23.85
CA GLU A 51 12.54 -47.60 22.63
C GLU A 51 11.02 -47.46 22.84
N PRO A 52 10.34 -48.24 23.72
CA PRO A 52 8.93 -48.03 24.03
C PRO A 52 8.57 -46.61 24.50
N SER A 53 9.44 -45.98 25.30
CA SER A 53 9.25 -44.59 25.75
C SER A 53 9.41 -43.58 24.63
N VAL A 54 10.33 -43.84 23.68
CA VAL A 54 10.50 -43.02 22.47
C VAL A 54 9.30 -43.19 21.53
N ALA A 55 8.84 -44.43 21.32
CA ALA A 55 7.67 -44.74 20.49
C ALA A 55 6.41 -43.99 20.96
N ALA A 56 6.26 -43.80 22.28
CA ALA A 56 5.12 -43.09 22.86
C ALA A 56 5.08 -41.59 22.52
N VAL A 57 6.22 -40.95 22.23
CA VAL A 57 6.32 -39.50 22.01
C VAL A 57 6.56 -39.09 20.56
N VAL A 58 7.12 -39.97 19.72
CA VAL A 58 7.45 -39.67 18.31
C VAL A 58 6.26 -39.14 17.51
N PRO A 59 5.04 -39.74 17.57
CA PRO A 59 3.89 -39.19 16.85
C PRO A 59 3.50 -37.78 17.33
N ALA A 60 3.63 -37.49 18.63
CA ALA A 60 3.34 -36.17 19.18
C ALA A 60 4.39 -35.13 18.75
N LEU A 61 5.66 -35.53 18.67
CA LEU A 61 6.76 -34.70 18.17
C LEU A 61 6.61 -34.40 16.67
N ALA A 62 6.25 -35.39 15.86
CA ALA A 62 5.97 -35.21 14.43
C ALA A 62 4.84 -34.19 14.22
N ALA A 63 3.69 -34.41 14.88
CA ALA A 63 2.56 -33.51 14.80
C ALA A 63 2.87 -32.09 15.32
N TRP A 64 3.72 -31.97 16.35
CA TRP A 64 4.19 -30.67 16.84
C TRP A 64 5.08 -29.96 15.82
N HIS A 65 6.01 -30.67 15.21
CA HIS A 65 6.93 -30.13 14.22
C HIS A 65 6.19 -29.69 12.95
N GLU A 66 5.24 -30.49 12.48
CA GLU A 66 4.35 -30.12 11.36
C GLU A 66 3.57 -28.83 11.65
N ARG A 67 2.95 -28.71 12.83
CA ARG A 67 2.24 -27.48 13.22
C ARG A 67 3.18 -26.28 13.30
N ARG A 68 4.41 -26.48 13.78
CA ARG A 68 5.43 -25.44 13.87
C ARG A 68 5.88 -24.98 12.48
N GLN A 69 6.14 -25.91 11.57
CA GLN A 69 6.50 -25.59 10.18
C GLN A 69 5.36 -24.87 9.45
N ALA A 70 4.13 -25.36 9.59
CA ALA A 70 2.95 -24.70 9.04
C ALA A 70 2.78 -23.27 9.59
N GLY A 71 3.01 -23.08 10.90
CA GLY A 71 3.02 -21.76 11.54
C GLY A 71 4.12 -20.84 10.99
N ALA A 72 5.34 -21.34 10.87
CA ALA A 72 6.47 -20.57 10.34
C ALA A 72 6.27 -20.19 8.86
N ALA A 73 5.75 -21.09 8.04
CA ALA A 73 5.39 -20.82 6.65
C ALA A 73 4.30 -19.76 6.56
N ALA A 74 3.24 -19.89 7.36
CA ALA A 74 2.17 -18.90 7.42
C ALA A 74 2.66 -17.54 7.89
N ASP A 75 3.58 -17.48 8.86
CA ASP A 75 4.18 -16.23 9.32
C ASP A 75 4.98 -15.54 8.22
N GLY A 76 5.69 -16.30 7.38
CA GLY A 76 6.41 -15.78 6.20
C GLY A 76 5.51 -15.14 5.14
N TRP A 77 4.21 -15.45 5.13
CA TRP A 77 3.25 -14.85 4.19
C TRP A 77 2.65 -13.54 4.70
N ARG A 78 2.80 -13.23 5.99
CA ARG A 78 2.15 -12.07 6.60
C ARG A 78 2.88 -10.79 6.27
N HIS A 79 2.15 -9.86 5.68
CA HIS A 79 2.64 -8.53 5.37
C HIS A 79 1.65 -7.48 5.88
N ARG A 80 2.14 -6.27 6.08
CA ARG A 80 1.30 -5.11 6.35
C ARG A 80 1.78 -3.91 5.56
N VAL A 81 0.86 -3.00 5.34
CA VAL A 81 1.17 -1.69 4.76
C VAL A 81 1.72 -0.78 5.85
N THR A 82 2.83 -0.12 5.56
CA THR A 82 3.39 0.95 6.38
C THR A 82 3.61 2.22 5.56
N TRP A 83 3.80 3.34 6.27
CA TRP A 83 3.97 4.66 5.70
C TRP A 83 5.28 5.24 6.25
N GLU A 84 6.29 5.30 5.40
CA GLU A 84 7.62 5.76 5.79
C GLU A 84 7.77 7.25 5.50
N PRO A 85 8.36 8.04 6.43
CA PRO A 85 8.60 9.46 6.18
C PRO A 85 9.45 9.67 4.94
N LEU A 86 9.00 10.53 4.04
CA LEU A 86 9.78 10.96 2.89
C LEU A 86 10.71 12.10 3.31
N ALA A 87 11.90 12.14 2.70
CA ALA A 87 12.80 13.26 2.87
C ALA A 87 12.08 14.55 2.41
N PRO A 88 12.28 15.69 3.09
CA PRO A 88 11.71 16.95 2.62
C PRO A 88 12.21 17.22 1.20
N ALA A 89 11.27 17.31 0.24
CA ALA A 89 11.61 17.73 -1.11
C ALA A 89 12.15 19.17 -1.05
N ALA A 90 13.28 19.43 -1.70
CA ALA A 90 13.73 20.80 -1.94
C ALA A 90 12.65 21.48 -2.76
N ALA A 91 12.16 22.65 -2.33
CA ALA A 91 11.08 23.36 -3.02
C ALA A 91 11.47 23.59 -4.49
N PRO A 92 10.92 22.84 -5.45
CA PRO A 92 11.15 23.14 -6.85
C PRO A 92 10.39 24.42 -7.16
N ALA A 93 10.92 25.27 -8.04
CA ALA A 93 10.08 26.24 -8.70
C ALA A 93 9.16 25.45 -9.65
N LEU A 94 7.94 25.14 -9.21
CA LEU A 94 6.94 24.60 -10.11
C LEU A 94 6.51 25.71 -11.07
N GLY A 95 6.95 25.58 -12.31
CA GLY A 95 6.25 26.13 -13.45
C GLY A 95 5.45 25.01 -14.12
N GLY A 96 4.45 25.40 -14.90
CA GLY A 96 3.69 24.47 -15.73
C GLY A 96 2.19 24.68 -15.66
N HIS A 97 1.52 24.23 -16.70
CA HIS A 97 0.08 24.25 -16.86
C HIS A 97 -0.52 22.93 -16.36
N TRP A 98 -1.43 23.00 -15.40
CA TRP A 98 -2.07 21.84 -14.80
C TRP A 98 -3.57 21.87 -15.04
N LEU A 99 -4.12 20.72 -15.42
CA LEU A 99 -5.56 20.53 -15.50
C LEU A 99 -6.09 19.99 -14.17
N ALA A 100 -6.87 20.78 -13.44
CA ALA A 100 -7.56 20.30 -12.23
C ALA A 100 -8.97 19.80 -12.58
N VAL A 101 -9.23 18.50 -12.37
CA VAL A 101 -10.54 17.91 -12.57
C VAL A 101 -11.27 17.82 -11.23
N VAL A 102 -12.36 18.58 -11.07
CA VAL A 102 -13.08 18.75 -9.81
C VAL A 102 -14.54 18.30 -9.93
N PRO A 103 -15.18 17.83 -8.85
CA PRO A 103 -16.61 17.55 -8.86
C PRO A 103 -17.43 18.83 -9.09
N ALA A 104 -18.65 18.68 -9.62
CA ALA A 104 -19.61 19.77 -9.65
C ALA A 104 -20.00 20.22 -8.22
N GLY A 105 -20.07 21.54 -8.03
CA GLY A 105 -20.40 22.16 -6.74
C GLY A 105 -19.20 22.84 -6.09
N ASP A 106 -19.48 23.69 -5.10
CA ASP A 106 -18.46 24.43 -4.37
C ASP A 106 -18.06 23.65 -3.11
N ASP A 107 -16.81 23.22 -3.05
CA ASP A 107 -16.20 22.59 -1.87
C ASP A 107 -15.03 23.46 -1.38
N PRO A 108 -15.12 24.05 -0.17
CA PRO A 108 -14.08 24.93 0.36
C PRO A 108 -12.69 24.30 0.40
N TRP A 109 -12.61 22.99 0.66
CA TRP A 109 -11.34 22.28 0.67
C TRP A 109 -10.70 22.24 -0.72
N THR A 110 -11.49 21.98 -1.76
CA THR A 110 -11.03 22.00 -3.16
C THR A 110 -10.49 23.39 -3.50
N THR A 111 -11.20 24.44 -3.11
CA THR A 111 -10.76 25.83 -3.29
C THR A 111 -9.43 26.10 -2.58
N VAL A 112 -9.26 25.67 -1.33
CA VAL A 112 -8.01 25.86 -0.56
C VAL A 112 -6.84 25.14 -1.23
N VAL A 113 -7.03 23.90 -1.68
CA VAL A 113 -5.98 23.13 -2.36
C VAL A 113 -5.55 23.83 -3.66
N LEU A 114 -6.51 24.22 -4.51
CA LEU A 114 -6.22 24.87 -5.79
C LEU A 114 -5.59 26.25 -5.63
N ALA A 115 -6.10 27.06 -4.70
CA ALA A 115 -5.54 28.38 -4.40
C ALA A 115 -4.09 28.26 -3.91
N GLY A 116 -3.83 27.35 -2.95
CA GLY A 116 -2.47 27.17 -2.45
C GLY A 116 -1.50 26.63 -3.49
N LEU A 117 -1.95 25.78 -4.44
CA LEU A 117 -1.11 25.35 -5.57
C LEU A 117 -0.78 26.54 -6.50
N THR A 118 -1.74 27.43 -6.73
CA THR A 118 -1.54 28.65 -7.52
C THR A 118 -0.56 29.60 -6.84
N ASP A 119 -0.63 29.75 -5.51
CA ASP A 119 0.32 30.52 -4.70
C ASP A 119 1.75 29.96 -4.76
N HIS A 120 1.91 28.67 -5.09
CA HIS A 120 3.19 28.01 -5.30
C HIS A 120 3.66 28.03 -6.77
N GLY A 121 2.98 28.78 -7.65
CA GLY A 121 3.40 29.05 -9.03
C GLY A 121 2.80 28.16 -10.11
N LEU A 122 1.91 27.21 -9.76
CA LEU A 122 1.22 26.39 -10.76
C LEU A 122 0.14 27.22 -11.46
N THR A 123 0.08 27.13 -12.79
CA THR A 123 -1.07 27.64 -13.55
C THR A 123 -2.11 26.55 -13.62
N VAL A 124 -3.24 26.70 -12.93
CA VAL A 124 -4.25 25.65 -12.81
C VAL A 124 -5.53 26.00 -13.57
N ASP A 125 -5.83 25.23 -14.61
CA ASP A 125 -7.09 25.30 -15.34
C ASP A 125 -8.06 24.26 -14.79
N THR A 126 -9.23 24.71 -14.34
CA THR A 126 -10.24 23.82 -13.78
C THR A 126 -11.16 23.24 -14.86
N LEU A 127 -11.48 21.96 -14.74
CA LEU A 127 -12.55 21.26 -15.44
C LEU A 127 -13.52 20.69 -14.41
N THR A 128 -14.77 21.14 -14.45
CA THR A 128 -15.83 20.59 -13.62
C THR A 128 -16.39 19.33 -14.27
N ALA A 129 -16.41 18.23 -13.52
CA ALA A 129 -16.99 16.96 -13.93
C ALA A 129 -18.31 16.68 -13.19
N PRO A 130 -19.36 16.24 -13.89
CA PRO A 130 -20.57 15.73 -13.24
C PRO A 130 -20.28 14.55 -12.30
N ALA A 131 -21.07 14.44 -11.22
CA ALA A 131 -20.85 13.44 -10.17
C ALA A 131 -20.96 11.98 -10.63
N THR A 132 -21.60 11.74 -11.79
CA THR A 132 -21.79 10.42 -12.41
C THR A 132 -21.27 10.41 -13.86
N ALA A 133 -20.32 11.28 -14.19
CA ALA A 133 -19.84 11.42 -15.56
C ALA A 133 -19.22 10.12 -16.09
N GLY A 134 -19.64 9.74 -17.30
CA GLY A 134 -19.08 8.60 -18.01
C GLY A 134 -17.88 8.97 -18.87
N ARG A 135 -17.17 7.95 -19.39
CA ARG A 135 -15.99 8.11 -20.27
C ARG A 135 -16.23 9.08 -21.43
N THR A 136 -17.32 8.87 -22.19
CA THR A 136 -17.63 9.67 -23.38
C THR A 136 -17.89 11.15 -23.05
N GLU A 137 -18.58 11.41 -21.95
CA GLU A 137 -18.87 12.77 -21.50
C GLU A 137 -17.59 13.50 -21.07
N LEU A 138 -16.75 12.83 -20.27
CA LEU A 138 -15.45 13.37 -19.86
C LEU A 138 -14.54 13.61 -21.06
N ALA A 139 -14.49 12.70 -22.04
CA ALA A 139 -13.70 12.88 -23.26
C ALA A 139 -14.17 14.11 -24.06
N GLY A 140 -15.49 14.35 -24.12
CA GLY A 140 -16.07 15.56 -24.71
C GLY A 140 -15.60 16.84 -24.01
N LEU A 141 -15.59 16.86 -22.67
CA LEU A 141 -15.11 18.00 -21.87
C LEU A 141 -13.60 18.26 -21.99
N LEU A 142 -12.82 17.22 -22.33
CA LEU A 142 -11.39 17.30 -22.57
C LEU A 142 -11.04 17.74 -24.00
N THR A 143 -12.00 17.66 -24.94
CA THR A 143 -11.77 17.97 -26.35
C THR A 143 -11.36 19.44 -26.54
N GLY A 144 -10.29 19.67 -27.31
CA GLY A 144 -9.80 21.01 -27.62
C GLY A 144 -9.05 21.71 -26.47
N ARG A 145 -8.82 21.01 -25.35
CA ARG A 145 -7.90 21.50 -24.32
C ARG A 145 -6.45 21.39 -24.82
N GLY A 146 -5.64 22.39 -24.47
CA GLY A 146 -4.22 22.44 -24.82
C GLY A 146 -3.42 21.36 -24.09
N ALA A 147 -2.11 21.31 -24.39
CA ALA A 147 -1.19 20.48 -23.64
C ALA A 147 -1.14 20.94 -22.18
N ALA A 148 -1.24 19.98 -21.26
CA ALA A 148 -1.00 20.18 -19.83
C ALA A 148 0.28 19.43 -19.44
N ASP A 149 1.01 19.96 -18.47
CA ASP A 149 2.19 19.33 -17.87
C ASP A 149 1.79 18.28 -16.83
N GLY A 150 0.56 18.34 -16.30
CA GLY A 150 0.00 17.38 -15.37
C GLY A 150 -1.52 17.49 -15.24
N VAL A 151 -2.14 16.42 -14.74
CA VAL A 151 -3.58 16.40 -14.41
C VAL A 151 -3.75 16.10 -12.92
N LEU A 152 -4.48 16.96 -12.22
CA LEU A 152 -4.81 16.78 -10.81
C LEU A 152 -6.31 16.45 -10.66
N SER A 153 -6.65 15.23 -10.30
CA SER A 153 -8.02 14.83 -10.03
C SER A 153 -8.35 15.01 -8.55
N LEU A 154 -9.29 15.90 -8.25
CA LEU A 154 -9.89 16.11 -6.93
C LEU A 154 -11.30 15.50 -6.86
N LEU A 155 -11.58 14.50 -7.70
CA LEU A 155 -12.91 13.89 -7.84
C LEU A 155 -13.28 13.00 -6.65
N ALA A 156 -12.31 12.26 -6.11
CA ALA A 156 -12.58 11.20 -5.13
C ALA A 156 -13.41 11.66 -3.91
N PRO A 157 -13.19 12.84 -3.30
CA PRO A 157 -14.01 13.30 -2.18
C PRO A 157 -15.49 13.57 -2.50
N GLY A 158 -15.82 13.83 -3.78
CA GLY A 158 -17.15 14.31 -4.19
C GLY A 158 -17.88 13.46 -5.23
N THR A 159 -17.27 12.39 -5.73
CA THR A 159 -17.87 11.52 -6.76
C THR A 159 -17.76 10.05 -6.42
N GLU A 160 -18.55 9.22 -7.11
CA GLU A 160 -18.34 7.77 -7.03
C GLU A 160 -16.98 7.37 -7.64
N PRO A 161 -16.33 6.29 -7.14
CA PRO A 161 -15.04 5.83 -7.68
C PRO A 161 -15.06 5.51 -9.17
N ALA A 162 -16.22 5.15 -9.73
CA ALA A 162 -16.38 4.88 -11.16
C ALA A 162 -16.03 6.09 -12.05
N VAL A 163 -16.21 7.32 -11.57
CA VAL A 163 -15.86 8.52 -12.32
C VAL A 163 -14.34 8.66 -12.48
N THR A 164 -13.55 8.20 -11.50
CA THR A 164 -12.09 8.16 -11.64
C THR A 164 -11.67 7.17 -12.74
N ALA A 165 -12.33 6.00 -12.81
CA ALA A 165 -12.10 5.05 -13.90
C ALA A 165 -12.42 5.66 -15.27
N ALA A 166 -13.54 6.37 -15.36
CA ALA A 166 -13.97 7.06 -16.56
C ALA A 166 -12.97 8.17 -16.97
N LEU A 167 -12.41 8.91 -16.01
CA LEU A 167 -11.39 9.93 -16.27
C LEU A 167 -10.12 9.33 -16.84
N VAL A 168 -9.62 8.23 -16.27
CA VAL A 168 -8.42 7.53 -16.79
C VAL A 168 -8.62 7.16 -18.26
N GLN A 169 -9.79 6.61 -18.59
CA GLN A 169 -10.14 6.23 -19.97
C GLN A 169 -10.29 7.45 -20.89
N ALA A 170 -10.98 8.49 -20.44
CA ALA A 170 -11.24 9.71 -21.21
C ALA A 170 -9.95 10.49 -21.54
N LEU A 171 -8.99 10.54 -20.62
CA LEU A 171 -7.66 11.11 -20.90
C LEU A 171 -6.96 10.35 -22.04
N GLY A 172 -7.12 9.02 -22.09
CA GLY A 172 -6.57 8.20 -23.17
C GLY A 172 -7.25 8.46 -24.51
N ASP A 173 -8.58 8.59 -24.51
CA ASP A 173 -9.36 8.94 -25.71
C ASP A 173 -9.00 10.33 -26.26
N ALA A 174 -8.75 11.28 -25.36
CA ALA A 174 -8.35 12.64 -25.71
C ALA A 174 -6.86 12.74 -26.11
N GLY A 175 -6.09 11.66 -26.01
CA GLY A 175 -4.64 11.67 -26.29
C GLY A 175 -3.81 12.48 -25.30
N ILE A 176 -4.33 12.74 -24.09
CA ILE A 176 -3.61 13.46 -23.05
C ILE A 176 -2.67 12.49 -22.33
N THR A 177 -1.36 12.70 -22.53
CA THR A 177 -0.29 11.89 -21.94
C THR A 177 0.29 12.46 -20.65
N ALA A 178 -0.25 13.60 -20.18
CA ALA A 178 0.19 14.23 -18.94
C ALA A 178 -0.04 13.30 -17.73
N PRO A 179 0.88 13.25 -16.76
CA PRO A 179 0.74 12.39 -15.59
C PRO A 179 -0.48 12.75 -14.75
N LEU A 180 -1.36 11.76 -14.51
CA LEU A 180 -2.53 11.90 -13.65
C LEU A 180 -2.19 11.65 -12.17
N TRP A 181 -2.48 12.63 -11.33
CA TRP A 181 -2.48 12.51 -9.87
C TRP A 181 -3.91 12.49 -9.33
N CYS A 182 -4.28 11.42 -8.62
CA CYS A 182 -5.57 11.29 -7.95
C CYS A 182 -5.45 11.63 -6.47
N VAL A 183 -6.20 12.64 -6.03
CA VAL A 183 -6.18 13.15 -4.67
C VAL A 183 -7.37 12.61 -3.89
N THR A 184 -7.11 12.04 -2.72
CA THR A 184 -8.13 11.67 -1.73
C THR A 184 -8.04 12.54 -0.47
N ARG A 185 -9.11 12.55 0.34
CA ARG A 185 -9.21 13.29 1.60
C ARG A 185 -9.49 12.34 2.75
N ASP A 186 -8.54 12.19 3.68
CA ASP A 186 -8.61 11.29 4.83
C ASP A 186 -9.15 9.88 4.52
N ALA A 187 -8.73 9.34 3.37
CA ALA A 187 -9.15 8.02 2.90
C ALA A 187 -8.27 6.89 3.42
N VAL A 188 -7.11 7.22 3.98
CA VAL A 188 -6.07 6.25 4.34
C VAL A 188 -5.60 6.44 5.79
N ALA A 189 -5.53 5.34 6.52
CA ALA A 189 -4.86 5.30 7.82
C ALA A 189 -3.34 5.21 7.60
N HIS A 190 -2.61 6.29 7.91
CA HIS A 190 -1.15 6.31 7.82
C HIS A 190 -0.44 5.84 9.11
N GLY A 191 -1.21 5.50 10.15
CA GLY A 191 -0.71 4.99 11.41
C GLY A 191 -1.83 4.54 12.36
N PRO A 192 -1.50 3.95 13.53
CA PRO A 192 -2.49 3.35 14.42
C PRO A 192 -3.54 4.31 14.98
N ALA A 193 -3.20 5.60 15.10
CA ALA A 193 -4.10 6.64 15.61
C ALA A 193 -4.77 7.46 14.50
N ALA A 194 -4.53 7.13 13.22
CA ALA A 194 -5.08 7.88 12.11
C ALA A 194 -6.58 7.63 11.98
N ALA A 195 -7.38 8.69 12.04
CA ALA A 195 -8.80 8.63 11.71
C ALA A 195 -8.98 8.53 10.18
N VAL A 196 -9.89 7.66 9.74
CA VAL A 196 -10.30 7.54 8.33
C VAL A 196 -11.74 7.99 8.21
N THR A 197 -11.95 9.22 7.76
CA THR A 197 -13.28 9.81 7.55
C THR A 197 -13.72 9.68 6.09
N GLY A 198 -12.77 9.47 5.16
CA GLY A 198 -12.99 9.35 3.72
C GLY A 198 -13.01 7.93 3.18
N LEU A 199 -13.40 6.92 3.97
CA LEU A 199 -13.29 5.50 3.58
C LEU A 199 -13.96 5.17 2.24
N ALA A 200 -15.03 5.87 1.87
CA ALA A 200 -15.71 5.71 0.58
C ALA A 200 -14.79 5.94 -0.65
N GLN A 201 -13.67 6.64 -0.47
CA GLN A 201 -12.68 6.94 -1.50
C GLN A 201 -11.62 5.83 -1.66
N ALA A 202 -11.54 4.88 -0.72
CA ALA A 202 -10.55 3.79 -0.76
C ALA A 202 -10.52 2.98 -2.06
N PRO A 203 -11.65 2.76 -2.78
CA PRO A 203 -11.60 2.08 -4.09
C PRO A 203 -10.74 2.80 -5.13
N VAL A 204 -10.58 4.14 -5.05
CA VAL A 204 -9.68 4.91 -5.93
C VAL A 204 -8.23 4.47 -5.75
N TRP A 205 -7.81 4.12 -4.53
CA TRP A 205 -6.47 3.59 -4.27
C TRP A 205 -6.26 2.20 -4.87
N GLY A 206 -7.30 1.37 -4.87
CA GLY A 206 -7.28 0.07 -5.55
C GLY A 206 -7.14 0.22 -7.06
N LEU A 207 -7.98 1.08 -7.63
CA LEU A 207 -7.98 1.39 -9.06
C LEU A 207 -6.66 2.02 -9.52
N GLY A 208 -6.15 3.01 -8.79
CA GLY A 208 -4.93 3.73 -9.16
C GLY A 208 -3.70 2.83 -9.22
N ARG A 209 -3.58 1.83 -8.33
CA ARG A 209 -2.50 0.83 -8.40
C ARG A 209 -2.58 -0.06 -9.64
N VAL A 210 -3.78 -0.30 -10.18
CA VAL A 210 -3.95 -1.01 -11.45
C VAL A 210 -3.63 -0.09 -12.62
N ALA A 211 -4.12 1.16 -12.59
CA ALA A 211 -3.84 2.15 -13.61
C ALA A 211 -2.33 2.45 -13.75
N ALA A 212 -1.59 2.46 -12.65
CA ALA A 212 -0.13 2.59 -12.65
C ALA A 212 0.58 1.47 -13.44
N LEU A 213 0.01 0.25 -13.47
CA LEU A 213 0.56 -0.89 -14.20
C LEU A 213 0.11 -0.91 -15.67
N GLU A 214 -1.13 -0.49 -15.95
CA GLU A 214 -1.70 -0.50 -17.31
C GLU A 214 -1.29 0.72 -18.14
N HIS A 215 -1.04 1.87 -17.48
CA HIS A 215 -0.75 3.17 -18.11
C HIS A 215 0.43 3.90 -17.44
N PRO A 216 1.61 3.27 -17.30
CA PRO A 216 2.74 3.84 -16.55
C PRO A 216 3.30 5.13 -17.17
N ASP A 217 3.07 5.36 -18.46
CA ASP A 217 3.53 6.53 -19.22
C ASP A 217 2.77 7.82 -18.92
N ARG A 218 1.55 7.70 -18.36
CA ARG A 218 0.63 8.82 -18.11
C ARG A 218 0.03 8.78 -16.71
N TRP A 219 0.62 7.99 -15.82
CA TRP A 219 0.23 7.90 -14.42
C TRP A 219 1.24 8.65 -13.56
N GLY A 220 0.73 9.59 -12.75
CA GLY A 220 1.53 10.30 -11.75
C GLY A 220 1.51 9.57 -10.42
N GLY A 221 0.34 9.44 -9.80
CA GLY A 221 0.22 8.78 -8.51
C GLY A 221 -1.09 9.01 -7.76
N LEU A 222 -1.12 8.51 -6.53
CA LEU A 222 -2.16 8.67 -5.52
C LEU A 222 -1.61 9.52 -4.38
N VAL A 223 -2.39 10.52 -3.95
CA VAL A 223 -2.04 11.32 -2.78
C VAL A 223 -3.25 11.51 -1.86
N ASP A 224 -3.10 11.19 -0.58
CA ASP A 224 -4.13 11.46 0.43
C ASP A 224 -3.76 12.66 1.28
N LEU A 225 -4.66 13.64 1.36
CA LEU A 225 -4.50 14.87 2.16
C LEU A 225 -5.42 14.83 3.39
N PRO A 226 -5.13 15.59 4.45
CA PRO A 226 -6.03 15.75 5.59
C PRO A 226 -7.30 16.51 5.19
N ALA A 227 -8.41 16.25 5.90
CA ALA A 227 -9.64 17.02 5.78
C ALA A 227 -9.44 18.51 6.15
N GLU A 228 -8.52 18.79 7.07
CA GLU A 228 -8.04 20.13 7.37
C GLU A 228 -6.72 20.38 6.66
N THR A 229 -6.78 21.07 5.53
CA THR A 229 -5.61 21.37 4.70
C THR A 229 -5.11 22.78 4.97
N GLY A 230 -3.86 22.88 5.45
CA GLY A 230 -3.16 24.14 5.68
C GLY A 230 -2.03 24.41 4.68
N PRO A 231 -1.38 25.59 4.74
CA PRO A 231 -0.35 26.00 3.77
C PRO A 231 0.81 25.01 3.63
N GLN A 232 1.26 24.39 4.73
CA GLN A 232 2.35 23.41 4.67
C GLN A 232 1.97 22.11 3.96
N THR A 233 0.72 21.66 4.11
CA THR A 233 0.20 20.50 3.37
C THR A 233 0.20 20.78 1.87
N VAL A 234 -0.24 21.97 1.46
CA VAL A 234 -0.24 22.35 0.04
C VAL A 234 1.17 22.56 -0.50
N ALA A 235 2.09 23.13 0.28
CA ALA A 235 3.50 23.25 -0.10
C ALA A 235 4.14 21.88 -0.37
N ARG A 236 3.82 20.87 0.46
CA ARG A 236 4.29 19.49 0.26
C ARG A 236 3.64 18.84 -0.96
N LEU A 237 2.35 19.10 -1.20
CA LEU A 237 1.68 18.63 -2.41
C LEU A 237 2.34 19.23 -3.65
N ALA A 238 2.56 20.54 -3.67
CA ALA A 238 3.27 21.20 -4.76
C ALA A 238 4.63 20.53 -5.00
N ALA A 239 5.46 20.42 -3.96
CA ALA A 239 6.78 19.80 -4.09
C ALA A 239 6.72 18.35 -4.62
N LEU A 240 5.75 17.54 -4.17
CA LEU A 240 5.52 16.18 -4.68
C LEU A 240 5.18 16.18 -6.17
N LEU A 241 4.30 17.08 -6.62
CA LEU A 241 3.90 17.17 -8.03
C LEU A 241 5.06 17.63 -8.93
N GLY A 242 6.01 18.40 -8.40
CA GLY A 242 7.17 18.91 -9.14
C GLY A 242 8.34 17.93 -9.23
N ASP A 243 8.56 17.16 -8.17
CA ASP A 243 9.54 16.06 -8.14
C ASP A 243 9.02 14.93 -7.25
N PRO A 244 8.36 13.92 -7.85
CA PRO A 244 7.81 12.80 -7.08
C PRO A 244 8.87 11.93 -6.42
N GLY A 245 10.15 12.03 -6.81
CA GLY A 245 11.22 11.17 -6.27
C GLY A 245 11.01 9.66 -6.52
N GLY A 246 10.16 9.30 -7.48
CA GLY A 246 9.75 7.92 -7.75
C GLY A 246 8.61 7.40 -6.85
N GLU A 247 8.04 8.24 -5.99
CA GLU A 247 6.89 7.88 -5.16
C GLU A 247 5.57 8.11 -5.94
N ASP A 248 4.71 7.09 -5.98
CA ASP A 248 3.40 7.15 -6.65
C ASP A 248 2.22 6.93 -5.69
N GLN A 249 2.49 6.74 -4.40
CA GLN A 249 1.52 6.43 -3.35
C GLN A 249 1.92 7.14 -2.07
N VAL A 250 1.35 8.34 -1.88
CA VAL A 250 1.80 9.27 -0.85
C VAL A 250 0.65 9.67 0.08
N VAL A 251 0.95 9.77 1.37
CA VAL A 251 0.09 10.44 2.34
C VAL A 251 0.78 11.72 2.78
N ILE A 252 0.07 12.85 2.70
CA ILE A 252 0.54 14.11 3.26
C ILE A 252 -0.32 14.41 4.49
N ARG A 253 0.34 14.83 5.56
CA ARG A 253 -0.26 15.33 6.80
C ARG A 253 0.50 16.57 7.26
N GLU A 254 0.02 17.21 8.31
CA GLU A 254 0.72 18.34 8.93
C GLU A 254 2.15 17.96 9.34
N SER A 255 2.32 16.74 9.86
CA SER A 255 3.61 16.19 10.31
C SER A 255 4.61 15.89 9.20
N GLY A 256 4.18 15.76 7.94
CA GLY A 256 5.07 15.40 6.83
C GLY A 256 4.38 14.69 5.68
N ALA A 257 5.20 14.29 4.69
CA ALA A 257 4.79 13.39 3.62
C ALA A 257 5.35 11.98 3.88
N TYR A 258 4.59 10.95 3.50
CA TYR A 258 4.92 9.56 3.77
C TYR A 258 4.67 8.70 2.53
N GLY A 259 5.63 7.87 2.17
CA GLY A 259 5.53 6.92 1.06
C GLY A 259 5.02 5.57 1.53
N ARG A 260 4.17 4.93 0.73
CA ARG A 260 3.62 3.61 1.06
C ARG A 260 4.67 2.52 0.91
N ARG A 261 4.73 1.59 1.88
CA ARG A 261 5.57 0.39 1.85
C ARG A 261 4.77 -0.86 2.20
N LEU A 262 5.26 -2.01 1.76
CA LEU A 262 4.78 -3.31 2.19
C LEU A 262 5.92 -3.99 2.95
N GLU A 263 5.70 -4.27 4.22
CA GLU A 263 6.71 -4.88 5.09
C GLU A 263 6.23 -6.21 5.65
N HIS A 264 7.18 -7.08 5.97
CA HIS A 264 6.91 -8.34 6.63
C HIS A 264 6.37 -8.12 8.06
N ALA A 265 5.32 -8.85 8.43
CA ALA A 265 4.57 -8.63 9.67
C ALA A 265 4.25 -9.97 10.36
N PRO A 266 5.25 -10.64 10.93
CA PRO A 266 5.06 -11.96 11.55
C PRO A 266 4.07 -11.86 12.72
N ALA A 267 3.38 -12.97 13.01
CA ALA A 267 2.43 -13.00 14.11
C ALA A 267 3.11 -12.63 15.44
N ARG A 268 2.44 -11.78 16.22
CA ARG A 268 2.82 -11.57 17.62
C ARG A 268 2.18 -12.67 18.46
N ALA A 269 2.95 -13.22 19.40
CA ALA A 269 2.41 -14.14 20.39
C ALA A 269 1.25 -13.46 21.15
N GLY A 270 0.12 -14.14 21.22
CA GLY A 270 -1.09 -13.63 21.85
C GLY A 270 -1.98 -14.78 22.30
N ALA A 271 -2.99 -14.47 23.13
CA ALA A 271 -3.97 -15.47 23.53
C ALA A 271 -4.71 -15.99 22.30
N PRO A 272 -4.90 -17.32 22.17
CA PRO A 272 -5.65 -17.88 21.05
C PRO A 272 -7.08 -17.35 21.09
N TRP A 273 -7.56 -16.84 19.95
CA TRP A 273 -8.94 -16.41 19.83
C TRP A 273 -9.86 -17.63 19.79
N LYS A 274 -10.81 -17.70 20.74
CA LYS A 274 -11.84 -18.74 20.79
C LYS A 274 -13.22 -18.08 20.65
N PRO A 275 -13.90 -18.20 19.50
CA PRO A 275 -15.23 -17.62 19.34
C PRO A 275 -16.23 -18.27 20.31
N SER A 276 -17.22 -17.49 20.74
CA SER A 276 -18.34 -17.95 21.57
C SER A 276 -19.67 -17.58 20.91
N GLY A 277 -20.70 -18.39 21.12
CA GLY A 277 -22.01 -18.15 20.51
C GLY A 277 -22.04 -18.47 19.02
N THR A 278 -22.73 -17.64 18.24
CA THR A 278 -22.93 -17.85 16.80
C THR A 278 -21.93 -17.04 15.98
N VAL A 279 -21.22 -17.70 15.06
CA VAL A 279 -20.33 -17.05 14.08
C VAL A 279 -21.05 -16.97 12.74
N LEU A 280 -21.20 -15.76 12.19
CA LEU A 280 -21.73 -15.55 10.84
C LEU A 280 -20.60 -15.59 9.81
N VAL A 281 -20.74 -16.44 8.80
CA VAL A 281 -19.83 -16.50 7.64
C VAL A 281 -20.64 -16.13 6.40
N THR A 282 -20.32 -14.99 5.79
CA THR A 282 -20.94 -14.56 4.52
C THR A 282 -20.21 -15.23 3.34
N GLY A 283 -20.95 -15.65 2.30
CA GLY A 283 -20.35 -16.34 1.15
C GLY A 283 -19.83 -17.76 1.45
N ALA A 284 -20.34 -18.42 2.49
CA ALA A 284 -19.85 -19.72 2.98
C ALA A 284 -19.95 -20.91 1.99
N THR A 285 -20.67 -20.74 0.88
CA THR A 285 -20.71 -21.72 -0.22
C THR A 285 -19.64 -21.46 -1.29
N GLY A 286 -18.74 -20.48 -1.07
CA GLY A 286 -17.50 -20.31 -1.82
C GLY A 286 -16.43 -21.32 -1.37
N ALA A 287 -15.40 -21.51 -2.21
CA ALA A 287 -14.30 -22.46 -1.99
C ALA A 287 -13.30 -22.01 -0.92
#